data_AF-A0A2E2L547-F1
#
_entry.id   AF-A0A2E2L547-F1
#
_cell.length_a   1.000
_cell.length_b   1.000
_cell.length_c   1.000
_cell.angle_alpha   90.00
_cell.angle_beta   90.00
_cell.angle_gamma   90.00
#
_symmetry.space_group_name_H-M   'P 1'
#
loop_
_entity.id
_entity.type
_entity.pdbx_description
1 polymer ?
#
loop_
_entity_poly.entity_id
_entity_poly.type
_entity_poly.pdbx_seq_one_letter_code
_entity_poly.pdbx_strand_id
1 'polypeptide(L)'
;MNDHSGPARNTELLQRVMQHIDDHPEQHNQAVWLRHDCGTAACFAGWAALLSDELVEVQDVEVDGMFYDRAGVMHATSGAAVKVLGVTGEESDVLFDATNSRDMLRLMVKDLVNGDTLLDCDHYRGEAEGGTR
;
A
#
# COMPACT_ATOMS: atom_id res chain seq x y z
N MET A 1 13.12 -18.29 -20.06
CA MET A 1 12.79 -18.10 -18.63
C MET A 1 12.89 -16.62 -18.40
N ASN A 2 11.75 -15.93 -18.40
CA ASN A 2 11.75 -14.48 -18.21
C ASN A 2 12.03 -14.23 -16.72
N ASP A 3 13.18 -13.65 -16.47
CA ASP A 3 13.55 -13.11 -15.18
C ASP A 3 12.66 -11.88 -14.92
N HIS A 4 11.53 -12.09 -14.27
CA HIS A 4 10.65 -11.02 -13.78
C HIS A 4 11.25 -10.39 -12.52
N SER A 5 12.54 -10.05 -12.55
CA SER A 5 13.20 -9.29 -11.51
C SER A 5 12.68 -7.84 -11.51
N GLY A 6 11.45 -7.66 -11.01
CA GLY A 6 11.07 -6.42 -10.36
C GLY A 6 12.01 -6.14 -9.19
N PRO A 7 12.05 -4.90 -8.66
CA PRO A 7 12.80 -4.60 -7.46
C PRO A 7 12.41 -5.59 -6.35
N ALA A 8 13.39 -6.04 -5.56
CA ALA A 8 13.14 -6.96 -4.45
C ALA A 8 12.08 -6.36 -3.52
N ARG A 9 11.08 -7.18 -3.17
CA ARG A 9 9.96 -6.78 -2.34
C ARG A 9 10.43 -6.22 -1.00
N ASN A 10 9.87 -5.09 -0.60
CA ASN A 10 10.16 -4.43 0.66
C ASN A 10 9.21 -4.95 1.77
N THR A 11 9.55 -6.12 2.30
CA THR A 11 8.75 -6.79 3.33
C THR A 11 8.69 -6.00 4.63
N GLU A 12 9.76 -5.27 4.98
CA GLU A 12 9.81 -4.40 6.16
C GLU A 12 8.79 -3.26 6.04
N LEU A 13 8.73 -2.58 4.88
CA LEU A 13 7.75 -1.51 4.67
C LEU A 13 6.32 -2.05 4.62
N LEU A 14 6.07 -3.19 3.98
CA LEU A 14 4.75 -3.85 3.99
C LEU A 14 4.25 -4.09 5.42
N GLN A 15 5.11 -4.64 6.28
CA GLN A 15 4.79 -4.88 7.68
C GLN A 15 4.59 -3.58 8.46
N ARG A 16 5.46 -2.58 8.24
CA ARG A 16 5.36 -1.26 8.90
C ARG A 16 4.06 -0.54 8.56
N VAL A 17 3.61 -0.59 7.31
CA VAL A 17 2.33 -0.01 6.89
C VAL A 17 1.17 -0.73 7.56
N MET A 18 1.18 -2.07 7.58
CA MET A 18 0.13 -2.83 8.25
C MET A 18 0.09 -2.55 9.75
N GLN A 19 1.25 -2.49 10.40
CA GLN A 19 1.35 -2.13 11.82
C GLN A 19 0.80 -0.72 12.07
N HIS A 20 1.12 0.26 11.22
CA HIS A 20 0.58 1.62 11.35
C HIS A 20 -0.95 1.66 11.21
N ILE A 21 -1.52 0.96 10.23
CA ILE A 21 -2.98 0.84 10.05
C ILE A 21 -3.63 0.17 11.27
N ASP A 22 -2.93 -0.78 11.90
CA ASP A 22 -3.42 -1.47 13.09
C ASP A 22 -3.39 -0.63 14.36
N ASP A 23 -2.34 0.18 14.52
CA ASP A 23 -2.18 1.09 15.65
C ASP A 23 -3.03 2.36 15.53
N HIS A 24 -3.36 2.77 14.29
CA HIS A 24 -4.10 4.01 13.98
C HIS A 24 -5.26 3.77 13.00
N PRO A 25 -6.23 2.91 13.35
CA PRO A 25 -7.29 2.53 12.43
C PRO A 25 -8.21 3.69 12.01
N GLU A 26 -8.29 4.76 12.81
CA GLU A 26 -9.02 5.98 12.48
C GLU A 26 -8.38 6.82 11.36
N GLN A 27 -7.09 6.57 11.07
CA GLN A 27 -6.32 7.24 10.02
C GLN A 27 -6.25 6.40 8.74
N HIS A 28 -6.77 5.17 8.76
CA HIS A 28 -6.89 4.34 7.57
C HIS A 28 -8.22 4.58 6.87
N ASN A 29 -8.16 4.95 5.60
CA ASN A 29 -9.32 4.97 4.71
C ASN A 29 -8.91 4.44 3.34
N GLN A 30 -9.25 3.18 3.09
CA GLN A 30 -8.83 2.49 1.87
C GLN A 30 -9.35 3.15 0.57
N ALA A 31 -10.44 3.92 0.63
CA ALA A 31 -10.98 4.63 -0.53
C ALA A 31 -10.32 5.99 -0.82
N VAL A 32 -9.34 6.42 -0.02
CA VAL A 32 -8.69 7.73 -0.12
C VAL A 32 -7.19 7.52 -0.26
N TRP A 33 -6.59 7.94 -1.38
CA TRP A 33 -5.14 7.81 -1.58
C TRP A 33 -4.35 8.52 -0.47
N LEU A 34 -4.64 9.79 -0.24
CA LEU A 34 -4.08 10.59 0.83
C LEU A 34 -4.96 11.84 1.02
N ARG A 35 -5.14 12.25 2.27
CA ARG A 35 -5.84 13.49 2.64
C ARG A 35 -5.24 14.05 3.92
N HIS A 36 -5.04 15.37 3.96
CA HIS A 36 -4.54 16.09 5.15
C HIS A 36 -5.57 16.91 5.90
N ASP A 37 -6.72 17.21 5.29
CA ASP A 37 -7.76 18.02 5.91
C ASP A 37 -8.35 17.32 7.15
N CYS A 38 -8.26 17.99 8.31
CA CYS A 38 -8.74 17.57 9.64
C CYS A 38 -8.06 16.32 10.25
N GLY A 39 -6.83 16.04 9.81
CA GLY A 39 -6.01 14.90 10.23
C GLY A 39 -5.54 14.11 9.02
N THR A 40 -4.37 13.47 9.10
CA THR A 40 -3.86 12.67 7.99
C THR A 40 -4.62 11.35 7.91
N ALA A 41 -5.24 11.08 6.77
CA ALA A 41 -5.87 9.81 6.47
C ALA A 41 -5.43 9.31 5.09
N ALA A 42 -5.16 8.01 4.99
CA ALA A 42 -4.70 7.41 3.74
C ALA A 42 -5.09 5.93 3.62
N CYS A 43 -5.10 5.44 2.38
CA CYS A 43 -5.19 4.02 2.07
C CYS A 43 -3.82 3.35 2.27
N PHE A 44 -3.75 2.04 2.04
CA PHE A 44 -2.50 1.30 2.14
C PHE A 44 -1.36 1.93 1.29
N ALA A 45 -1.65 2.33 0.05
CA ALA A 45 -0.66 2.94 -0.83
C ALA A 45 -0.18 4.30 -0.32
N GLY A 46 -1.09 5.13 0.21
CA GLY A 46 -0.71 6.43 0.78
C GLY A 46 0.16 6.28 2.00
N TRP A 47 -0.17 5.35 2.90
CA TRP A 47 0.71 5.04 4.04
C TRP A 47 2.05 4.45 3.61
N ALA A 48 2.08 3.60 2.59
CA ALA A 48 3.34 3.10 2.03
C ALA A 48 4.21 4.24 1.49
N ALA A 49 3.62 5.21 0.80
CA ALA A 49 4.33 6.36 0.29
C ALA A 49 4.84 7.28 1.41
N LEU A 50 3.99 7.58 2.40
CA LEU A 50 4.32 8.44 3.55
C LEU A 50 5.37 7.83 4.51
N LEU A 51 5.32 6.51 4.72
CA LEU A 51 6.21 5.82 5.67
C LEU A 51 7.53 5.37 5.04
N SER A 52 7.70 5.57 3.73
CA SER A 52 8.92 5.26 3.01
C SER A 52 10.02 6.27 3.31
N ASP A 53 11.23 5.79 3.58
CA ASP A 53 12.43 6.62 3.75
C ASP A 53 13.05 7.05 2.38
N GLU A 54 12.37 6.76 1.27
CA GLU A 54 12.82 7.04 -0.09
C GLU A 54 12.01 8.13 -0.81
N LEU A 55 10.87 8.52 -0.25
CA LEU A 55 9.93 9.45 -0.85
C LEU A 55 9.81 10.72 -0.02
N VAL A 56 9.61 11.84 -0.72
CA VAL A 56 9.30 13.13 -0.11
C VAL A 56 7.98 13.61 -0.67
N GLU A 57 7.00 13.82 0.20
CA GLU A 57 5.71 14.36 -0.21
C GLU A 57 5.85 15.79 -0.75
N VAL A 58 5.12 16.08 -1.83
CA VAL A 58 5.03 17.41 -2.41
C VAL A 58 3.89 18.17 -1.72
N GLN A 59 4.24 19.16 -0.89
CA GLN A 59 3.26 19.94 -0.10
C GLN A 59 2.76 21.22 -0.79
N ASP A 60 3.41 21.64 -1.90
CA ASP A 60 3.14 22.90 -2.60
C ASP A 60 2.28 22.74 -3.88
N VAL A 61 1.55 21.63 -4.00
CA VAL A 61 0.63 21.38 -5.11
C VAL A 61 -0.81 21.42 -4.63
N GLU A 62 -1.73 21.91 -5.46
CA GLU A 62 -3.19 21.88 -5.17
C GLU A 62 -3.78 20.46 -5.10
N VAL A 63 -2.94 19.42 -5.17
CA VAL A 63 -3.33 18.01 -5.30
C VAL A 63 -2.51 17.17 -4.33
N ASP A 64 -3.17 16.65 -3.29
CA ASP A 64 -2.57 15.68 -2.36
C ASP A 64 -2.09 14.42 -3.11
N GLY A 65 -1.10 13.73 -2.54
CA GLY A 65 -0.68 12.42 -3.05
C GLY A 65 0.32 12.46 -4.21
N MET A 66 1.20 13.47 -4.22
CA MET A 66 2.35 13.54 -5.11
C MET A 66 3.64 13.40 -4.30
N PHE A 67 4.60 12.65 -4.82
CA PHE A 67 5.85 12.34 -4.14
C PHE A 67 7.05 12.47 -5.09
N TYR A 68 8.15 13.05 -4.61
CA TYR A 68 9.44 12.94 -5.27
C TYR A 68 10.23 11.76 -4.72
N ASP A 69 10.87 11.00 -5.61
CA ASP A 69 11.91 10.05 -5.20
C ASP A 69 13.29 10.72 -5.05
N ARG A 70 14.29 9.94 -4.61
CA ARG A 70 15.68 10.42 -4.47
C ARG A 70 16.33 10.92 -5.77
N ALA A 71 15.81 10.53 -6.93
CA ALA A 71 16.27 11.03 -8.22
C ALA A 71 15.56 12.33 -8.63
N GLY A 72 14.63 12.83 -7.81
CA GLY A 72 13.83 14.02 -8.10
C GLY A 72 12.70 13.74 -9.10
N VAL A 73 12.37 12.47 -9.36
CA VAL A 73 11.25 12.11 -10.26
C VAL A 73 9.96 12.15 -9.46
N MET A 74 8.95 12.82 -10.01
CA MET A 74 7.62 12.94 -9.40
C MET A 74 6.75 11.73 -9.73
N HIS A 75 6.06 11.21 -8.72
CA HIS A 75 5.15 10.08 -8.81
C HIS A 75 3.83 10.40 -8.11
N ALA A 76 2.72 9.93 -8.67
CA ALA A 76 1.46 9.86 -7.92
C ALA A 76 1.55 8.76 -6.84
N THR A 77 0.73 8.84 -5.79
CA THR A 77 0.70 7.90 -4.65
C THR A 77 0.81 6.44 -5.06
N SER A 78 0.00 6.00 -6.03
CA SER A 78 -0.01 4.60 -6.47
C SER A 78 1.35 4.18 -7.05
N GLY A 79 1.89 4.94 -8.00
CA GLY A 79 3.20 4.65 -8.61
C GLY A 79 4.35 4.73 -7.61
N ALA A 80 4.28 5.69 -6.67
CA ALA A 80 5.24 5.82 -5.58
C ALA A 80 5.22 4.57 -4.68
N ALA A 81 4.03 4.13 -4.26
CA ALA A 81 3.83 2.96 -3.43
C ALA A 81 4.30 1.66 -4.12
N VAL A 82 3.95 1.44 -5.39
CA VAL A 82 4.42 0.28 -6.17
C VAL A 82 5.95 0.18 -6.11
N LYS A 83 6.61 1.31 -6.38
CA LYS A 83 8.08 1.37 -6.41
C LYS A 83 8.70 1.02 -5.06
N VAL A 84 8.22 1.61 -3.96
CA VAL A 84 8.85 1.45 -2.64
C VAL A 84 8.49 0.14 -1.95
N LEU A 85 7.33 -0.43 -2.27
CA LEU A 85 6.93 -1.76 -1.79
C LEU A 85 7.59 -2.89 -2.58
N GLY A 86 8.04 -2.62 -3.81
CA GLY A 86 8.57 -3.66 -4.71
C GLY A 86 7.51 -4.70 -5.08
N VAL A 87 6.27 -4.26 -5.30
CA VAL A 87 5.17 -5.09 -5.81
C VAL A 87 5.02 -4.89 -7.31
N THR A 88 4.38 -5.84 -7.99
CA THR A 88 4.05 -5.68 -9.41
C THR A 88 2.84 -4.76 -9.62
N GLY A 89 2.59 -4.36 -10.86
CA GLY A 89 1.35 -3.64 -11.20
C GLY A 89 0.10 -4.46 -10.87
N GLU A 90 0.10 -5.75 -11.19
CA GLU A 90 -1.02 -6.66 -10.90
C GLU A 90 -1.27 -6.82 -9.39
N GLU A 91 -0.20 -6.98 -8.60
CA GLU A 91 -0.30 -7.02 -7.14
C GLU A 91 -0.79 -5.70 -6.57
N SER A 92 -0.42 -4.57 -7.18
CA SER A 92 -0.86 -3.25 -6.73
C SER A 92 -2.33 -3.01 -6.98
N ASP A 93 -2.87 -3.49 -8.10
CA ASP A 93 -4.30 -3.37 -8.42
C ASP A 93 -5.15 -4.09 -7.35
N VAL A 94 -4.69 -5.26 -6.91
CA VAL A 94 -5.33 -6.01 -5.82
C VAL A 94 -5.13 -5.32 -4.47
N LEU A 95 -3.88 -5.01 -4.10
CA LEU A 95 -3.55 -4.49 -2.76
C LEU A 95 -4.17 -3.11 -2.51
N PHE A 96 -4.27 -2.28 -3.54
CA PHE A 96 -4.76 -0.90 -3.44
C PHE A 96 -6.24 -0.76 -3.74
N ASP A 97 -6.95 -1.87 -3.96
CA ASP A 97 -8.39 -1.85 -4.19
C ASP A 97 -9.11 -1.17 -3.02
N ALA A 98 -10.00 -0.22 -3.35
CA ALA A 98 -10.73 0.61 -2.40
C ALA A 98 -11.70 -0.20 -1.51
N THR A 99 -12.05 -1.42 -1.92
CA THR A 99 -12.96 -2.31 -1.20
C THR A 99 -12.26 -3.21 -0.18
N ASN A 100 -10.92 -3.18 -0.12
CA ASN A 100 -10.18 -3.99 0.84
C ASN A 100 -10.46 -3.55 2.28
N SER A 101 -10.86 -4.50 3.11
CA SER A 101 -10.94 -4.32 4.56
C SER A 101 -9.55 -4.46 5.19
N ARG A 102 -9.41 -4.06 6.47
CA ARG A 102 -8.17 -4.27 7.22
C ARG A 102 -7.77 -5.75 7.33
N ASP A 103 -8.73 -6.65 7.50
CA ASP A 103 -8.45 -8.08 7.60
C ASP A 103 -7.99 -8.68 6.27
N MET A 104 -8.55 -8.21 5.15
CA MET A 104 -8.05 -8.56 3.82
C MET A 104 -6.61 -8.08 3.64
N LEU A 105 -6.31 -6.82 4.00
CA LEU A 105 -4.96 -6.26 3.91
C LEU A 105 -3.95 -7.05 4.76
N ARG A 106 -4.32 -7.52 5.95
CA ARG A 106 -3.45 -8.38 6.78
C ARG A 106 -3.11 -9.69 6.08
N LEU A 107 -4.08 -10.33 5.44
CA LEU A 107 -3.86 -11.57 4.68
C LEU A 107 -2.97 -11.32 3.48
N MET A 108 -3.25 -10.27 2.70
CA MET A 108 -2.43 -9.87 1.55
C MET A 108 -0.98 -9.57 1.96
N VAL A 109 -0.77 -8.80 3.03
CA VAL A 109 0.57 -8.49 3.54
C VAL A 109 1.29 -9.75 4.00
N LYS A 110 0.60 -10.69 4.66
CA LYS A 110 1.18 -11.97 5.06
C LYS A 110 1.69 -12.75 3.85
N ASP A 111 0.87 -12.90 2.80
CA ASP A 111 1.25 -13.60 1.57
C ASP A 111 2.44 -12.91 0.88
N LEU A 112 2.37 -11.58 0.76
CA LEU A 112 3.46 -10.80 0.17
C LEU A 112 4.77 -10.96 0.95
N VAL A 113 4.73 -10.94 2.28
CA VAL A 113 5.92 -11.14 3.13
C VAL A 113 6.50 -12.55 3.00
N ASN A 114 5.65 -13.56 2.77
CA ASN A 114 6.10 -14.94 2.53
C ASN A 114 6.70 -15.16 1.13
N GLY A 115 6.59 -14.15 0.25
CA GLY A 115 7.06 -14.24 -1.13
C GLY A 115 6.01 -14.78 -2.10
N ASP A 116 4.76 -14.92 -1.66
CA ASP A 116 3.65 -15.35 -2.52
C ASP A 116 3.17 -14.18 -3.39
N THR A 117 2.50 -14.52 -4.50
CA THR A 117 1.77 -13.56 -5.33
C THR A 117 0.35 -13.41 -4.81
N LEU A 118 -0.20 -12.20 -4.89
CA LEU A 118 -1.59 -11.97 -4.47
C LEU A 118 -2.59 -12.69 -5.39
N LEU A 119 -3.63 -13.24 -4.77
CA LEU A 119 -4.85 -13.70 -5.44
C LEU A 119 -5.83 -12.53 -5.64
N ASP A 120 -7.01 -12.78 -6.21
CA ASP A 120 -8.00 -11.73 -6.39
C ASP A 120 -8.67 -11.25 -5.07
N CYS A 121 -9.34 -10.10 -5.12
CA CYS A 121 -10.00 -9.51 -3.95
C CYS A 121 -11.11 -10.40 -3.38
N ASP A 122 -11.78 -11.21 -4.20
CA ASP A 122 -12.87 -12.07 -3.75
C ASP A 122 -12.34 -13.25 -2.91
N HIS A 123 -11.17 -13.79 -3.25
CA HIS A 123 -10.46 -14.76 -2.42
C HIS A 123 -10.22 -14.22 -1.02
N TYR A 124 -9.58 -13.05 -0.90
CA TYR A 124 -9.26 -12.45 0.40
C TYR A 124 -10.51 -12.05 1.18
N ARG A 125 -11.57 -11.60 0.49
CA ARG A 125 -12.86 -11.30 1.13
C ARG A 125 -13.45 -12.55 1.76
N GLY A 126 -13.47 -13.66 1.02
CA GLY A 126 -13.98 -14.95 1.52
C GLY A 126 -13.21 -15.46 2.74
N GLU A 127 -11.88 -15.36 2.73
CA GLU A 127 -11.02 -15.75 3.86
C GLU A 127 -11.23 -14.85 5.09
N ALA A 128 -11.31 -13.53 4.89
CA ALA A 128 -11.54 -12.58 5.98
C ALA A 128 -12.91 -12.78 6.65
N GLU A 129 -13.95 -13.06 5.86
CA GLU A 129 -15.31 -13.31 6.37
C GLU A 129 -15.48 -14.71 6.98
N GLY A 130 -14.77 -15.71 6.45
CA GLY A 130 -14.83 -17.11 6.87
C GLY A 130 -14.04 -17.45 8.13
N GLY A 131 -13.09 -16.59 8.54
CA GLY A 131 -12.19 -16.80 9.68
C GLY A 131 -12.83 -16.68 11.07
N THR A 132 -14.12 -16.37 11.17
CA THR A 132 -14.85 -16.36 12.46
C THR A 132 -15.49 -17.74 12.70
N ARG A 133 -14.72 -18.69 13.24
CA ARG A 133 -15.24 -19.95 13.79
C ARG A 133 -14.62 -20.27 15.14
#